data_AF-A0A061E7W1-F1
#
_entry.id   AF-A0A061E7W1-F1
#
_cell.length_a   1.000
_cell.length_b   1.000
_cell.length_c   1.000
_cell.angle_alpha   90.00
_cell.angle_beta   90.00
_cell.angle_gamma   90.00
#
_symmetry.space_group_name_H-M   'P 1'
#
loop_
_entity.id
_entity.type
_entity.pdbx_description
1 polymer ?
#
loop_
_entity_poly.entity_id
_entity_poly.type
_entity_poly.pdbx_seq_one_letter_code
_entity_poly.pdbx_strand_id
1 'polypeptide(L)'
;MRKYLGVPLIQGRKSAHMYRYLEDKDMFEFAALASLDYKNISPGKTKGFLPSSGFFSFRPFYTKAAAKADRLSLLLAVSSLPLENMAASKMLIPSLTKFRPLTCAAAAFYPTRLVPHPPDLVKWVKREGGFVHEAVKIAQDTTLGLGLVASGEIPKGSDLIVLPDHVPLKFQSDEQNGADSVLLHLSHQVPDLNLSDSGVALWVFLNWVTDHSKSLSLYERAQLLCLSSNRVLNWTLWEHVTEELWAMKLGLKLLQERAKVGSFWWPYISNLPETYSVPIFFTGEDIKNLQYAPLLYQVNKRCRFLLEFEQEVKNALKDLKLSEHPFGGQDVDASSLGWAMSAVSSRAFRLYGKKLPDGSRSDIPMMLPLIDMCNHSFNPNAQIVQEQDVGNSKMLIKVVAEKDIKQNDPLLLHYGCLSNDFFLLDYGFVMPSNPYDYIELKYDGALMDAASMAAGVSSPNFSAPAPWQRQVLSQLKLDGEASNLKVIIGGPELVEGRLLSALRVILSNDMELVQRYDLNVLKSLSAEAPLGFANEVAVFRTIIALCVIALGHFPTKIMDDESQMKQGVPVSTELAIQFRIQKKSVIIDVMRDLTKRVKLLSSKETTTA
;
A
#
# COMPACT_ATOMS: atom_id res chain seq x y z
N MET A 1 -32.38 -54.54 -11.81
CA MET A 1 -31.67 -55.84 -11.93
C MET A 1 -30.16 -55.62 -11.87
N ARG A 2 -29.37 -56.71 -11.84
CA ARG A 2 -27.88 -56.79 -11.88
C ARG A 2 -27.27 -55.90 -13.00
N LYS A 3 -26.16 -55.17 -12.77
CA LYS A 3 -24.72 -55.52 -13.00
C LYS A 3 -24.44 -56.01 -14.43
N TYR A 4 -23.35 -55.66 -15.16
CA TYR A 4 -22.06 -54.94 -14.97
C TYR A 4 -21.60 -54.43 -16.37
N LEU A 5 -20.53 -53.68 -16.71
CA LEU A 5 -19.39 -52.91 -16.14
C LEU A 5 -18.90 -51.96 -17.29
N GLY A 6 -17.97 -50.99 -17.17
CA GLY A 6 -17.26 -50.43 -16.01
C GLY A 6 -16.10 -49.47 -16.37
N VAL A 7 -15.82 -48.50 -15.48
CA VAL A 7 -14.55 -47.77 -15.20
C VAL A 7 -13.90 -46.92 -16.34
N PRO A 8 -13.39 -45.68 -16.08
CA PRO A 8 -13.21 -44.66 -17.12
C PRO A 8 -11.75 -44.30 -17.48
N LEU A 9 -11.60 -43.46 -18.53
CA LEU A 9 -10.40 -42.69 -18.82
C LEU A 9 -10.53 -41.22 -18.38
N ILE A 10 -9.39 -40.58 -18.10
CA ILE A 10 -9.28 -39.25 -17.47
C ILE A 10 -9.10 -38.16 -18.53
N GLN A 11 -9.88 -37.07 -18.46
CA GLN A 11 -9.46 -35.76 -18.97
C GLN A 11 -10.12 -34.62 -18.18
N GLY A 12 -9.36 -33.58 -17.86
CA GLY A 12 -9.76 -32.53 -16.93
C GLY A 12 -10.66 -31.46 -17.57
N ARG A 13 -11.67 -31.00 -16.81
CA ARG A 13 -12.47 -29.83 -17.18
C ARG A 13 -11.65 -28.55 -16.98
N LYS A 14 -11.15 -27.96 -18.07
CA LYS A 14 -10.77 -26.54 -18.08
C LYS A 14 -12.06 -25.71 -17.97
N SER A 15 -12.13 -24.81 -17.00
CA SER A 15 -13.22 -23.82 -16.95
C SER A 15 -13.01 -22.80 -18.06
N ALA A 16 -13.96 -22.72 -18.99
CA ALA A 16 -13.90 -21.83 -20.15
C ALA A 16 -15.06 -20.82 -20.11
N HIS A 17 -15.02 -19.88 -19.16
CA HIS A 17 -15.89 -18.71 -19.19
C HIS A 17 -15.29 -17.64 -20.12
N MET A 18 -15.73 -17.70 -21.37
CA MET A 18 -15.31 -16.83 -22.47
C MET A 18 -15.93 -15.44 -22.34
N TYR A 19 -15.19 -14.47 -21.80
CA TYR A 19 -15.58 -13.07 -21.84
C TYR A 19 -15.52 -12.54 -23.28
N ARG A 20 -16.68 -12.29 -23.88
CA ARG A 20 -16.78 -11.50 -25.11
C ARG A 20 -16.47 -10.04 -24.78
N TYR A 21 -15.33 -9.55 -25.24
CA TYR A 21 -15.18 -8.11 -25.48
C TYR A 21 -16.13 -7.70 -26.62
N LEU A 22 -16.83 -6.58 -26.43
CA LEU A 22 -17.56 -5.88 -27.49
C LEU A 22 -16.74 -4.65 -27.90
N GLU A 23 -16.65 -4.41 -29.22
CA GLU A 23 -15.91 -3.30 -29.80
C GLU A 23 -16.75 -2.00 -29.78
N ASP A 24 -16.98 -1.44 -28.59
CA ASP A 24 -17.66 -0.16 -28.43
C ASP A 24 -16.80 1.00 -28.96
N LYS A 25 -16.95 1.31 -30.25
CA LYS A 25 -16.27 2.42 -30.93
C LYS A 25 -16.51 3.78 -30.26
N ASP A 26 -17.71 4.02 -29.72
CA ASP A 26 -18.12 5.25 -29.03
C ASP A 26 -17.09 5.73 -28.00
N MET A 27 -16.45 4.80 -27.27
CA MET A 27 -15.50 5.12 -26.20
C MET A 27 -14.20 5.74 -26.73
N PHE A 28 -13.83 5.48 -27.99
CA PHE A 28 -12.65 6.07 -28.62
C PHE A 28 -12.92 7.43 -29.26
N GLU A 29 -14.16 7.73 -29.67
CA GLU A 29 -14.48 9.04 -30.26
C GLU A 29 -14.33 10.18 -29.24
N PHE A 30 -14.75 9.97 -27.98
CA PHE A 30 -14.53 10.94 -26.90
C PHE A 30 -13.04 11.21 -26.63
N ALA A 31 -12.20 10.18 -26.67
CA ALA A 31 -10.75 10.32 -26.51
C ALA A 31 -10.08 11.00 -27.72
N ALA A 32 -10.62 10.81 -28.93
CA ALA A 32 -10.15 11.46 -30.14
C ALA A 32 -10.48 12.97 -30.15
N LEU A 33 -11.69 13.35 -29.74
CA LEU A 33 -12.10 14.76 -29.65
C LEU A 33 -11.22 15.56 -28.68
N ALA A 34 -10.98 15.04 -27.47
CA ALA A 34 -10.08 15.67 -26.49
C ALA A 34 -8.62 15.81 -26.96
N SER A 35 -8.21 15.04 -27.98
CA SER A 35 -6.86 15.08 -28.55
C SER A 35 -6.69 16.07 -29.72
N LEU A 36 -7.78 16.65 -30.24
CA LEU A 36 -7.76 17.45 -31.48
C LEU A 36 -7.54 18.95 -31.26
N ASP A 37 -8.07 19.53 -30.18
CA ASP A 37 -7.98 20.99 -29.95
C ASP A 37 -6.55 21.48 -29.60
N TYR A 38 -5.68 20.60 -29.10
CA TYR A 38 -4.32 20.97 -28.68
C TYR A 38 -3.32 21.22 -29.83
N LYS A 39 -3.79 21.36 -31.09
CA LYS A 39 -2.94 21.58 -32.28
C LYS A 39 -3.27 22.82 -33.12
N ASN A 40 -4.35 23.55 -32.84
CA ASN A 40 -4.80 24.67 -33.69
C ASN A 40 -4.55 26.06 -33.09
N ILE A 41 -3.29 26.37 -32.74
CA ILE A 41 -2.85 27.76 -32.46
C ILE A 41 -1.80 28.17 -33.49
N SER A 42 -2.21 28.98 -34.48
CA SER A 42 -1.32 29.53 -35.51
C SER A 42 -0.89 30.96 -35.18
N PRO A 43 0.42 31.26 -35.08
CA PRO A 43 0.91 32.62 -34.79
C PRO A 43 0.83 33.54 -36.02
N GLY A 44 -0.10 34.49 -35.99
CA GLY A 44 -0.37 35.44 -37.07
C GLY A 44 0.55 36.67 -37.10
N LYS A 45 1.56 36.65 -37.98
CA LYS A 45 2.27 37.79 -38.63
C LYS A 45 2.13 39.21 -38.02
N THR A 46 3.26 39.76 -37.55
CA THR A 46 3.59 41.20 -37.72
C THR A 46 5.00 41.37 -38.31
N LYS A 47 5.18 42.41 -39.15
CA LYS A 47 6.47 42.84 -39.73
C LYS A 47 7.22 43.71 -38.70
N GLY A 48 8.54 43.92 -38.74
CA GLY A 48 9.59 43.50 -39.69
C GLY A 48 10.97 44.07 -39.26
N PHE A 49 11.89 44.29 -40.21
CA PHE A 49 13.27 44.81 -40.07
C PHE A 49 14.37 43.84 -39.54
N LEU A 50 15.01 43.16 -40.50
CA LEU A 50 16.46 42.91 -40.57
C LEU A 50 17.11 44.07 -41.36
N PRO A 51 18.46 44.30 -41.41
CA PRO A 51 19.60 43.35 -41.31
C PRO A 51 20.52 43.67 -40.09
N SER A 52 21.74 43.13 -39.86
CA SER A 52 22.75 42.36 -40.63
C SER A 52 23.67 41.62 -39.63
N SER A 53 24.61 40.71 -39.95
CA SER A 53 24.82 39.73 -41.05
C SER A 53 26.15 38.98 -40.78
N GLY A 54 26.22 37.64 -40.92
CA GLY A 54 27.49 36.90 -40.78
C GLY A 54 27.40 35.38 -40.94
N PHE A 55 28.13 34.83 -41.90
CA PHE A 55 28.43 33.39 -41.98
C PHE A 55 29.62 33.05 -41.07
N PHE A 56 29.66 31.85 -40.50
CA PHE A 56 30.73 30.85 -40.74
C PHE A 56 30.37 29.50 -40.08
N SER A 57 30.81 28.40 -40.69
CA SER A 57 30.81 27.07 -40.07
C SER A 57 32.22 26.68 -39.67
N PHE A 58 32.39 25.81 -38.66
CA PHE A 58 33.60 25.00 -38.51
C PHE A 58 33.32 23.66 -37.82
N ARG A 59 34.18 22.68 -38.12
CA ARG A 59 34.21 21.33 -37.51
C ARG A 59 35.37 21.24 -36.47
N PRO A 60 35.58 20.11 -35.76
CA PRO A 60 36.06 20.14 -34.38
C PRO A 60 37.58 20.13 -34.22
N PHE A 61 38.04 20.42 -32.99
CA PHE A 61 39.34 20.04 -32.48
C PHE A 61 39.23 19.33 -31.12
N TYR A 62 39.87 18.17 -31.01
CA TYR A 62 40.32 17.62 -29.73
C TYR A 62 41.71 18.20 -29.41
N THR A 63 42.01 18.50 -28.13
CA THR A 63 43.14 17.85 -27.43
C THR A 63 43.23 18.20 -25.94
N LYS A 64 43.53 17.16 -25.14
CA LYS A 64 44.37 17.15 -23.92
C LYS A 64 44.18 18.24 -22.85
N ALA A 65 43.53 17.84 -21.76
CA ALA A 65 44.13 17.98 -20.43
C ALA A 65 43.78 16.72 -19.60
N ALA A 66 44.78 15.91 -19.24
CA ALA A 66 44.60 14.73 -18.40
C ALA A 66 45.70 14.72 -17.33
N ALA A 67 45.32 14.53 -16.05
CA ALA A 67 46.13 14.01 -14.93
C ALA A 67 45.57 14.43 -13.54
N LYS A 68 44.48 13.79 -13.07
CA LYS A 68 44.21 13.50 -11.65
C LYS A 68 42.89 12.73 -11.48
N ALA A 69 42.93 11.43 -11.73
CA ALA A 69 41.83 10.50 -11.46
C ALA A 69 42.40 9.10 -11.18
N ASP A 70 43.07 8.98 -10.03
CA ASP A 70 43.64 7.72 -9.53
C ASP A 70 43.55 7.73 -7.99
N ARG A 71 43.46 6.55 -7.37
CA ARG A 71 42.98 6.28 -5.99
C ARG A 71 41.49 6.52 -5.73
N LEU A 72 40.61 5.73 -6.37
CA LEU A 72 39.38 5.23 -5.71
C LEU A 72 38.86 3.92 -6.33
N SER A 73 39.80 3.03 -6.71
CA SER A 73 39.54 1.81 -7.48
C SER A 73 39.87 0.54 -6.69
N LEU A 74 39.33 0.38 -5.47
CA LEU A 74 39.70 -0.76 -4.60
C LEU A 74 38.60 -1.16 -3.59
N LEU A 75 37.40 -1.52 -4.08
CA LEU A 75 36.43 -2.37 -3.34
C LEU A 75 35.33 -3.01 -4.21
N LEU A 76 35.62 -3.32 -5.48
CA LEU A 76 34.72 -4.04 -6.39
C LEU A 76 35.49 -5.11 -7.22
N ALA A 77 35.70 -6.28 -6.63
CA ALA A 77 36.10 -7.52 -7.32
C ALA A 77 35.90 -8.73 -6.38
N VAL A 78 35.81 -9.94 -6.96
CA VAL A 78 35.70 -11.26 -6.28
C VAL A 78 34.32 -11.49 -5.61
N SER A 79 33.50 -12.46 -6.03
CA SER A 79 33.68 -13.46 -7.11
C SER A 79 32.36 -13.95 -7.71
N SER A 80 32.46 -14.49 -8.93
CA SER A 80 31.46 -15.35 -9.58
C SER A 80 32.20 -16.43 -10.38
N LEU A 81 31.52 -17.56 -10.65
CA LEU A 81 32.02 -18.79 -11.32
C LEU A 81 32.96 -19.69 -10.47
N PRO A 82 33.02 -21.01 -10.73
CA PRO A 82 31.92 -21.94 -11.07
C PRO A 82 31.93 -23.23 -10.20
N LEU A 83 31.05 -24.20 -10.48
CA LEU A 83 31.07 -25.53 -9.86
C LEU A 83 32.19 -26.41 -10.45
N GLU A 84 32.94 -27.13 -9.61
CA GLU A 84 32.85 -28.61 -9.51
C GLU A 84 33.71 -29.24 -8.38
N ASN A 85 33.23 -30.38 -7.87
CA ASN A 85 33.96 -31.50 -7.24
C ASN A 85 35.27 -31.27 -6.44
N MET A 86 35.22 -31.43 -5.11
CA MET A 86 35.73 -32.66 -4.44
C MET A 86 35.38 -32.75 -2.93
N ALA A 87 35.64 -33.90 -2.33
CA ALA A 87 34.93 -34.41 -1.15
C ALA A 87 35.52 -34.07 0.25
N ALA A 88 34.60 -34.01 1.22
CA ALA A 88 34.71 -34.48 2.60
C ALA A 88 35.84 -33.97 3.51
N SER A 89 35.48 -33.13 4.50
CA SER A 89 35.85 -33.41 5.90
C SER A 89 34.94 -32.77 6.96
N LYS A 90 34.39 -33.64 7.81
CA LYS A 90 34.09 -33.51 9.26
C LYS A 90 33.25 -32.31 9.75
N MET A 91 32.17 -32.67 10.46
CA MET A 91 31.32 -31.75 11.24
C MET A 91 32.14 -30.99 12.29
N LEU A 92 31.83 -29.69 12.47
CA LEU A 92 32.19 -28.90 13.65
C LEU A 92 30.91 -28.32 14.26
N ILE A 93 30.71 -28.56 15.55
CA ILE A 93 29.54 -28.11 16.31
C ILE A 93 29.74 -26.63 16.71
N PRO A 94 28.82 -25.71 16.36
CA PRO A 94 28.93 -24.31 16.79
C PRO A 94 28.69 -24.16 18.30
N SER A 95 29.56 -23.42 18.99
CA SER A 95 29.43 -23.14 20.43
C SER A 95 28.27 -22.17 20.73
N LEU A 96 27.63 -22.35 21.89
CA LEU A 96 26.35 -21.73 22.28
C LEU A 96 26.44 -20.28 22.80
N THR A 97 27.32 -19.44 22.25
CA THR A 97 27.61 -18.09 22.78
C THR A 97 27.62 -16.95 21.76
N LYS A 98 27.03 -17.13 20.57
CA LYS A 98 26.91 -16.06 19.55
C LYS A 98 25.48 -15.55 19.42
N PHE A 99 25.32 -14.22 19.45
CA PHE A 99 24.06 -13.52 19.18
C PHE A 99 23.60 -13.72 17.73
N ARG A 100 22.30 -13.52 17.48
CA ARG A 100 21.66 -13.76 16.17
C ARG A 100 21.60 -12.47 15.34
N PRO A 101 22.20 -12.40 14.14
CA PRO A 101 22.22 -11.18 13.33
C PRO A 101 20.81 -10.69 12.99
N LEU A 102 20.64 -9.37 13.02
CA LEU A 102 19.38 -8.68 12.71
C LEU A 102 19.17 -8.42 11.20
N THR A 103 20.26 -8.41 10.43
CA THR A 103 20.22 -8.29 8.97
C THR A 103 19.56 -9.51 8.31
N CYS A 104 19.00 -9.30 7.12
CA CYS A 104 18.37 -10.30 6.27
C CYS A 104 18.93 -10.18 4.84
N ALA A 105 19.01 -11.28 4.10
CA ALA A 105 19.46 -11.29 2.71
C ALA A 105 18.26 -11.28 1.74
N ALA A 106 18.37 -10.55 0.63
CA ALA A 106 17.33 -10.51 -0.40
C ALA A 106 17.50 -11.68 -1.38
N ALA A 107 16.67 -12.74 -1.26
CA ALA A 107 16.70 -13.89 -2.15
C ALA A 107 15.35 -14.65 -2.25
N ALA A 108 15.24 -15.43 -3.33
CA ALA A 108 14.24 -16.47 -3.63
C ALA A 108 12.79 -16.05 -4.01
N PHE A 109 12.12 -16.99 -4.69
CA PHE A 109 10.86 -16.80 -5.45
C PHE A 109 9.57 -16.68 -4.61
N TYR A 110 9.63 -17.13 -3.36
CA TYR A 110 8.64 -16.89 -2.32
C TYR A 110 9.43 -16.66 -1.03
N PRO A 111 8.97 -15.79 -0.11
CA PRO A 111 9.74 -15.46 1.07
C PRO A 111 10.00 -16.71 1.92
N THR A 112 11.27 -17.06 2.05
CA THR A 112 11.77 -18.12 2.93
C THR A 112 11.42 -17.81 4.38
N ARG A 113 11.28 -18.83 5.23
CA ARG A 113 11.27 -18.62 6.68
C ARG A 113 12.67 -18.20 7.13
N LEU A 114 12.74 -17.33 8.13
CA LEU A 114 13.98 -16.79 8.73
C LEU A 114 14.98 -17.87 9.17
N VAL A 115 14.52 -19.11 9.38
CA VAL A 115 15.37 -20.31 9.44
C VAL A 115 14.79 -21.38 8.50
N PRO A 116 15.59 -22.10 7.69
CA PRO A 116 15.09 -23.15 6.78
C PRO A 116 14.37 -24.32 7.48
N HIS A 117 14.76 -24.62 8.72
CA HIS A 117 14.18 -25.67 9.56
C HIS A 117 13.87 -25.09 10.95
N PRO A 118 12.81 -24.28 11.08
CA PRO A 118 12.42 -23.69 12.36
C PRO A 118 11.67 -24.71 13.23
N PRO A 119 11.47 -24.45 14.52
CA PRO A 119 10.64 -25.30 15.37
C PRO A 119 9.21 -25.42 14.84
N ASP A 120 8.60 -26.58 15.07
CA ASP A 120 7.21 -26.85 14.71
C ASP A 120 6.27 -25.96 15.54
N LEU A 121 5.66 -24.97 14.88
CA LEU A 121 4.84 -23.95 15.53
C LEU A 121 3.53 -24.52 16.12
N VAL A 122 2.98 -25.58 15.52
CA VAL A 122 1.79 -26.28 16.03
C VAL A 122 2.14 -27.04 17.31
N LYS A 123 3.28 -27.75 17.31
CA LYS A 123 3.79 -28.40 18.53
C LYS A 123 4.17 -27.40 19.62
N TRP A 124 4.68 -26.22 19.24
CA TRP A 124 4.97 -25.15 20.21
C TRP A 124 3.69 -24.64 20.88
N VAL A 125 2.70 -24.19 20.11
CA VAL A 125 1.41 -23.71 20.65
C VAL A 125 0.76 -24.76 21.55
N LYS A 126 0.75 -26.04 21.15
CA LYS A 126 0.23 -27.13 22.00
C LYS A 126 1.03 -27.35 23.29
N ARG A 127 2.36 -27.18 23.27
CA ARG A 127 3.22 -27.33 24.46
C ARG A 127 3.02 -26.20 25.47
N GLU A 128 2.81 -24.98 25.01
CA GLU A 128 2.52 -23.83 25.89
C GLU A 128 1.07 -23.81 26.42
N GLY A 129 0.30 -24.88 26.19
CA GLY A 129 -1.08 -25.05 26.69
C GLY A 129 -2.18 -24.56 25.74
N GLY A 130 -1.85 -24.21 24.50
CA GLY A 130 -2.82 -23.84 23.47
C GLY A 130 -3.48 -25.05 22.80
N PHE A 131 -4.61 -24.80 22.14
CA PHE A 131 -5.27 -25.80 21.30
C PHE A 131 -4.97 -25.54 19.82
N VAL A 132 -4.82 -26.61 19.04
CA VAL A 132 -4.85 -26.56 17.57
C VAL A 132 -5.56 -27.82 17.08
N HIS A 133 -6.59 -27.66 16.26
CA HIS A 133 -7.41 -28.76 15.73
C HIS A 133 -6.54 -29.77 14.96
N GLU A 134 -6.81 -31.07 15.10
CA GLU A 134 -5.95 -32.12 14.51
C GLU A 134 -5.88 -32.07 12.98
N ALA A 135 -6.95 -31.59 12.34
CA ALA A 135 -7.00 -31.39 10.91
C ALA A 135 -6.31 -30.09 10.42
N VAL A 136 -5.63 -29.31 11.28
CA VAL A 136 -4.95 -28.07 10.86
C VAL A 136 -3.45 -28.30 10.69
N LYS A 137 -2.95 -28.07 9.46
CA LYS A 137 -1.52 -28.16 9.10
C LYS A 137 -1.03 -26.83 8.50
N ILE A 138 0.25 -26.52 8.70
CA ILE A 138 0.95 -25.50 7.90
C ILE A 138 1.32 -26.14 6.56
N ALA A 139 1.02 -25.49 5.44
CA ALA A 139 1.33 -25.95 4.09
C ALA A 139 1.71 -24.78 3.17
N GLN A 140 2.39 -25.09 2.07
CA GLN A 140 2.66 -24.13 0.99
C GLN A 140 1.52 -24.20 -0.02
N ASP A 141 0.82 -23.09 -0.24
CA ASP A 141 -0.06 -22.87 -1.38
C ASP A 141 0.72 -22.27 -2.57
N THR A 142 0.24 -22.50 -3.79
CA THR A 142 0.87 -22.02 -5.03
C THR A 142 0.52 -20.57 -5.38
N THR A 143 -0.42 -19.94 -4.68
CA THR A 143 -0.92 -18.57 -4.95
C THR A 143 -0.85 -17.66 -3.72
N LEU A 144 -1.18 -18.17 -2.54
CA LEU A 144 -1.17 -17.44 -1.26
C LEU A 144 0.12 -17.63 -0.45
N GLY A 145 1.10 -18.35 -1.01
CA GLY A 145 2.35 -18.65 -0.32
C GLY A 145 2.15 -19.62 0.86
N LEU A 146 2.90 -19.42 1.94
CA LEU A 146 2.86 -20.29 3.11
C LEU A 146 1.70 -19.93 4.04
N GLY A 147 0.83 -20.89 4.36
CA GLY A 147 -0.31 -20.66 5.26
C GLY A 147 -0.88 -21.92 5.93
N LEU A 148 -2.09 -21.82 6.48
CA LEU A 148 -2.82 -22.94 7.09
C LEU A 148 -3.79 -23.59 6.10
N VAL A 149 -3.83 -24.93 6.12
CA VAL A 149 -4.67 -25.76 5.25
C VAL A 149 -5.27 -26.91 6.05
N ALA A 150 -6.51 -27.29 5.75
CA ALA A 150 -7.15 -28.45 6.36
C ALA A 150 -6.60 -29.78 5.81
N SER A 151 -6.27 -30.74 6.68
CA SER A 151 -5.81 -32.10 6.33
C SER A 151 -6.94 -33.15 6.34
N GLY A 152 -8.12 -32.77 6.82
CA GLY A 152 -9.39 -33.50 6.77
C GLY A 152 -10.55 -32.51 6.69
N GLU A 153 -11.79 -32.97 6.80
CA GLU A 153 -12.94 -32.06 6.91
C GLU A 153 -13.03 -31.48 8.33
N ILE A 154 -13.48 -30.23 8.45
CA ILE A 154 -13.69 -29.53 9.73
C ILE A 154 -15.09 -28.91 9.73
N PRO A 155 -15.99 -29.31 10.63
CA PRO A 155 -17.32 -28.72 10.73
C PRO A 155 -17.33 -27.23 11.10
N LYS A 156 -18.38 -26.53 10.66
CA LYS A 156 -18.72 -25.20 11.17
C LYS A 156 -18.84 -25.21 12.71
N GLY A 157 -18.28 -24.19 13.34
CA GLY A 157 -18.32 -23.99 14.80
C GLY A 157 -17.21 -24.72 15.57
N SER A 158 -16.36 -25.51 14.91
CA SER A 158 -15.15 -26.06 15.53
C SER A 158 -14.14 -24.95 15.88
N ASP A 159 -13.62 -24.97 17.10
CA ASP A 159 -12.37 -24.28 17.44
C ASP A 159 -11.26 -24.84 16.53
N LEU A 160 -10.50 -23.94 15.89
CA LEU A 160 -9.38 -24.27 15.00
C LEU A 160 -8.04 -24.07 15.70
N ILE A 161 -7.91 -22.96 16.43
CA ILE A 161 -6.74 -22.58 17.24
C ILE A 161 -7.26 -21.88 18.52
N VAL A 162 -6.62 -22.12 19.66
CA VAL A 162 -6.78 -21.31 20.88
C VAL A 162 -5.40 -20.95 21.42
N LEU A 163 -5.09 -19.66 21.54
CA LEU A 163 -3.85 -19.16 22.10
C LEU A 163 -3.99 -18.82 23.59
N PRO A 164 -3.07 -19.30 24.46
CA PRO A 164 -2.91 -18.84 25.83
C PRO A 164 -2.50 -17.35 25.91
N ASP A 165 -2.82 -16.71 27.03
CA ASP A 165 -2.65 -15.27 27.28
C ASP A 165 -1.20 -14.74 27.23
N HIS A 166 -0.22 -15.65 27.29
CA HIS A 166 1.21 -15.36 27.28
C HIS A 166 1.90 -15.66 25.93
N VAL A 167 1.20 -16.29 24.97
CA VAL A 167 1.76 -16.64 23.64
C VAL A 167 1.78 -15.44 22.67
N PRO A 168 0.74 -14.58 22.56
CA PRO A 168 0.77 -13.37 21.75
C PRO A 168 1.96 -12.45 22.05
N LEU A 169 2.63 -11.95 21.01
CA LEU A 169 3.69 -10.96 21.15
C LEU A 169 3.09 -9.56 21.09
N LYS A 170 3.22 -8.81 22.19
CA LYS A 170 2.68 -7.47 22.44
C LYS A 170 3.79 -6.54 22.93
N PHE A 171 3.62 -5.25 22.72
CA PHE A 171 4.41 -4.22 23.38
C PHE A 171 3.79 -3.98 24.77
N GLN A 172 4.42 -4.49 25.83
CA GLN A 172 4.05 -4.21 27.22
C GLN A 172 5.13 -3.36 27.87
N SER A 173 4.74 -2.19 28.37
CA SER A 173 5.56 -1.30 29.19
C SER A 173 5.47 -1.71 30.66
N ASP A 174 6.01 -2.88 31.01
CA ASP A 174 6.20 -3.26 32.42
C ASP A 174 7.49 -2.60 32.91
N GLU A 175 7.37 -1.53 33.70
CA GLU A 175 8.40 -0.50 33.97
C GLU A 175 9.64 -0.95 34.80
N GLN A 176 9.93 -2.25 34.87
CA GLN A 176 10.83 -2.84 35.88
C GLN A 176 12.26 -3.17 35.37
N ASN A 177 12.54 -3.02 34.06
CA ASN A 177 13.89 -3.24 33.51
C ASN A 177 14.41 -2.03 32.70
N GLY A 178 15.70 -1.73 32.83
CA GLY A 178 16.35 -0.63 32.09
C GLY A 178 16.31 -0.78 30.57
N ALA A 179 16.45 -2.00 30.04
CA ALA A 179 16.36 -2.26 28.59
C ALA A 179 14.94 -2.00 28.02
N ASP A 180 13.90 -2.25 28.83
CA ASP A 180 12.51 -2.00 28.43
C ASP A 180 12.20 -0.49 28.52
N SER A 181 12.85 0.26 29.42
CA SER A 181 12.83 1.73 29.44
C SER A 181 13.47 2.36 28.19
N VAL A 182 14.55 1.78 27.64
CA VAL A 182 15.15 2.25 26.38
C VAL A 182 14.20 2.02 25.20
N LEU A 183 13.54 0.85 25.16
CA LEU A 183 12.53 0.57 24.13
C LEU A 183 11.29 1.44 24.26
N LEU A 184 10.86 1.76 25.48
CA LEU A 184 9.78 2.71 25.73
C LEU A 184 10.14 4.10 25.19
N HIS A 185 11.33 4.62 25.51
CA HIS A 185 11.83 5.88 24.97
C HIS A 185 11.87 5.89 23.43
N LEU A 186 12.42 4.85 22.80
CA LEU A 186 12.43 4.72 21.33
C LEU A 186 11.01 4.62 20.75
N SER A 187 10.08 3.96 21.44
CA SER A 187 8.68 3.89 21.01
C SER A 187 7.96 5.24 21.07
N HIS A 188 8.41 6.18 21.92
CA HIS A 188 7.94 7.56 21.93
C HIS A 188 8.60 8.45 20.85
N GLN A 189 9.72 8.03 20.25
CA GLN A 189 10.31 8.68 19.08
C GLN A 189 9.73 8.15 17.75
N VAL A 190 8.99 7.03 17.75
CA VAL A 190 8.14 6.65 16.61
C VAL A 190 6.98 7.64 16.55
N PRO A 191 6.78 8.39 15.43
CA PRO A 191 5.74 9.39 15.36
C PRO A 191 4.34 8.81 15.56
N ASP A 192 3.70 9.17 16.68
CA ASP A 192 2.24 9.21 16.76
C ASP A 192 1.79 10.41 15.92
N LEU A 193 1.22 10.13 14.75
CA LEU A 193 1.39 11.00 13.58
C LEU A 193 0.50 12.24 13.56
N ASN A 194 1.06 13.32 13.00
CA ASN A 194 0.40 14.24 12.07
C ASN A 194 1.44 14.90 11.14
N LEU A 195 1.08 15.08 9.87
CA LEU A 195 1.79 15.93 8.90
C LEU A 195 0.77 16.41 7.86
N SER A 196 0.78 17.68 7.49
CA SER A 196 -0.13 18.27 6.50
C SER A 196 0.52 18.40 5.11
N ASP A 197 -0.27 18.23 4.05
CA ASP A 197 0.20 18.00 2.66
C ASP A 197 0.83 19.21 1.93
N SER A 198 1.04 20.34 2.60
CA SER A 198 1.42 21.61 1.96
C SER A 198 2.81 21.61 1.31
N GLY A 199 3.75 20.82 1.83
CA GLY A 199 5.16 20.86 1.39
C GLY A 199 5.50 20.08 0.12
N VAL A 200 4.80 18.98 -0.18
CA VAL A 200 5.31 17.97 -1.14
C VAL A 200 4.69 18.08 -2.54
N ALA A 201 3.53 18.73 -2.70
CA ALA A 201 2.98 19.04 -4.02
C ALA A 201 3.96 19.86 -4.89
N LEU A 202 4.68 20.82 -4.27
CA LEU A 202 5.71 21.61 -4.94
C LEU A 202 6.95 20.76 -5.31
N TRP A 203 7.29 19.75 -4.50
CA TRP A 203 8.40 18.82 -4.74
C TRP A 203 8.12 17.85 -5.89
N VAL A 204 6.89 17.37 -6.05
CA VAL A 204 6.48 16.55 -7.21
C VAL A 204 6.53 17.39 -8.50
N PHE A 205 6.00 18.61 -8.46
CA PHE A 205 6.05 19.55 -9.58
C PHE A 205 7.50 19.87 -10.01
N LEU A 206 8.37 20.20 -9.06
CA LEU A 206 9.78 20.48 -9.33
C LEU A 206 10.53 19.26 -9.88
N ASN A 207 10.31 18.05 -9.35
CA ASN A 207 10.93 16.83 -9.89
C ASN A 207 10.52 16.57 -11.35
N TRP A 208 9.22 16.72 -11.67
CA TRP A 208 8.72 16.57 -13.05
C TRP A 208 9.35 17.59 -14.01
N VAL A 209 9.54 18.84 -13.57
CA VAL A 209 10.28 19.86 -14.34
C VAL A 209 11.77 19.49 -14.51
N THR A 210 12.42 18.90 -13.50
CA THR A 210 13.86 18.53 -13.61
C THR A 210 14.15 17.36 -14.54
N ASP A 211 13.16 16.53 -14.91
CA ASP A 211 13.37 15.39 -15.83
C ASP A 211 13.76 15.83 -17.26
N HIS A 212 13.65 17.12 -17.57
CA HIS A 212 14.15 17.74 -18.80
C HIS A 212 15.65 18.11 -18.76
N SER A 213 16.36 17.85 -17.66
CA SER A 213 17.81 18.07 -17.54
C SER A 213 18.57 16.74 -17.44
N LYS A 214 19.60 16.56 -18.29
CA LYS A 214 20.38 15.32 -18.37
C LYS A 214 21.58 15.34 -17.42
N SER A 215 21.95 14.15 -16.94
CA SER A 215 23.06 13.83 -16.02
C SER A 215 22.89 14.27 -14.55
N LEU A 216 22.80 13.26 -13.66
CA LEU A 216 23.14 13.25 -12.22
C LEU A 216 22.72 11.88 -11.65
N SER A 217 23.59 11.19 -10.91
CA SER A 217 23.35 9.84 -10.38
C SER A 217 22.52 9.83 -9.10
N LEU A 218 22.06 8.64 -8.68
CA LEU A 218 21.21 8.49 -7.47
C LEU A 218 21.92 8.95 -6.19
N TYR A 219 23.24 8.72 -6.08
CA TYR A 219 24.04 9.04 -4.91
C TYR A 219 24.27 10.55 -4.76
N GLU A 220 24.57 11.23 -5.88
CA GLU A 220 24.75 12.69 -5.91
C GLU A 220 23.45 13.43 -5.59
N ARG A 221 22.30 12.90 -6.05
CA ARG A 221 20.96 13.40 -5.68
C ARG A 221 20.69 13.29 -4.18
N ALA A 222 21.11 12.19 -3.54
CA ALA A 222 20.97 12.02 -2.09
C ALA A 222 21.83 13.03 -1.29
N GLN A 223 23.09 13.26 -1.69
CA GLN A 223 23.95 14.23 -1.00
C GLN A 223 23.45 15.69 -1.12
N LEU A 224 22.85 16.08 -2.25
CA LEU A 224 22.29 17.43 -2.43
C LEU A 224 21.01 17.66 -1.59
N LEU A 225 20.22 16.62 -1.32
CA LEU A 225 19.06 16.71 -0.44
C LEU A 225 19.46 16.98 1.02
N CYS A 226 20.54 16.36 1.51
CA CYS A 226 21.04 16.56 2.88
C CYS A 226 21.63 17.96 3.16
N LEU A 227 21.86 18.80 2.14
CA LEU A 227 22.52 20.10 2.29
C LEU A 227 21.58 21.31 2.10
N SER A 228 20.28 21.09 1.85
CA SER A 228 19.34 22.15 1.46
C SER A 228 18.21 22.45 2.45
N SER A 229 17.98 21.61 3.47
CA SER A 229 17.00 21.90 4.54
C SER A 229 17.71 22.43 5.79
N ASN A 230 17.68 23.75 5.97
CA ASN A 230 18.16 24.40 7.18
C ASN A 230 17.15 24.23 8.34
N ARG A 231 17.61 24.36 9.59
CA ARG A 231 16.78 24.10 10.77
C ARG A 231 15.71 25.19 11.02
N VAL A 232 14.75 24.83 11.88
CA VAL A 232 13.71 25.69 12.51
C VAL A 232 12.50 26.04 11.63
N LEU A 233 11.34 25.46 11.96
CA LEU A 233 10.08 26.20 12.07
C LEU A 233 8.98 25.40 12.82
N ASN A 234 8.72 25.82 14.07
CA ASN A 234 7.56 25.60 14.94
C ASN A 234 6.98 24.19 15.24
N TRP A 235 6.42 24.11 16.46
CA TRP A 235 6.04 22.88 17.18
C TRP A 235 4.52 22.69 17.34
N THR A 236 3.71 23.69 16.93
CA THR A 236 2.31 23.82 17.35
C THR A 236 1.33 23.79 16.17
N LEU A 237 0.73 22.62 15.89
CA LEU A 237 -0.54 22.39 15.16
C LEU A 237 -0.80 20.86 15.05
N TRP A 238 -1.27 20.21 16.13
CA TRP A 238 -1.27 18.74 16.29
C TRP A 238 -2.66 18.09 16.47
N GLU A 239 -3.60 18.33 15.54
CA GLU A 239 -4.90 17.63 15.48
C GLU A 239 -5.26 17.43 13.99
N HIS A 240 -5.37 16.25 13.35
CA HIS A 240 -5.98 14.98 13.79
C HIS A 240 -5.42 13.75 13.01
N VAL A 241 -5.05 12.69 13.74
CA VAL A 241 -4.98 11.26 13.33
C VAL A 241 -4.23 10.86 12.04
N THR A 242 -3.13 10.10 12.19
CA THR A 242 -2.75 9.01 11.24
C THR A 242 -2.26 7.77 11.99
N GLU A 243 -2.44 6.57 11.42
CA GLU A 243 -2.03 5.27 11.95
C GLU A 243 -0.98 4.55 11.08
N GLU A 244 -0.08 5.26 10.41
CA GLU A 244 0.83 4.64 9.44
C GLU A 244 2.05 3.91 10.05
N LEU A 245 2.48 4.27 11.27
CA LEU A 245 3.78 3.84 11.83
C LEU A 245 3.70 3.05 13.17
N TRP A 246 2.51 2.76 13.70
CA TRP A 246 2.33 1.99 14.95
C TRP A 246 3.08 0.65 14.92
N ALA A 247 3.19 0.04 13.73
CA ALA A 247 3.86 -1.23 13.51
C ALA A 247 5.33 -1.19 13.96
N MET A 248 6.00 -0.03 13.89
CA MET A 248 7.39 0.10 14.34
C MET A 248 7.54 -0.05 15.86
N LYS A 249 6.54 0.36 16.67
CA LYS A 249 6.59 0.21 18.13
C LYS A 249 6.66 -1.27 18.54
N LEU A 250 5.76 -2.09 18.01
CA LEU A 250 5.81 -3.55 18.20
C LEU A 250 7.00 -4.18 17.47
N GLY A 251 7.45 -3.60 16.35
CA GLY A 251 8.65 -4.00 15.61
C GLY A 251 9.94 -3.89 16.43
N LEU A 252 10.08 -2.84 17.26
CA LEU A 252 11.20 -2.72 18.21
C LEU A 252 11.21 -3.88 19.22
N LYS A 253 10.04 -4.29 19.73
CA LYS A 253 9.91 -5.46 20.63
C LYS A 253 10.21 -6.77 19.89
N LEU A 254 9.79 -6.90 18.63
CA LEU A 254 10.16 -8.03 17.77
C LEU A 254 11.69 -8.13 17.55
N LEU A 255 12.38 -6.99 17.36
CA LEU A 255 13.84 -6.94 17.25
C LEU A 255 14.54 -7.30 18.58
N GLN A 256 14.04 -6.82 19.73
CA GLN A 256 14.54 -7.21 21.05
C GLN A 256 14.49 -8.73 21.23
N GLU A 257 13.34 -9.36 20.97
CA GLU A 257 13.16 -10.80 21.12
C GLU A 257 13.87 -11.62 20.02
N ARG A 258 14.09 -11.06 18.81
CA ARG A 258 14.95 -11.68 17.77
C ARG A 258 16.42 -11.70 18.19
N ALA A 259 16.93 -10.62 18.79
CA ALA A 259 18.31 -10.52 19.28
C ALA A 259 18.58 -11.41 20.50
N LYS A 260 17.59 -11.56 21.37
CA LYS A 260 17.67 -12.23 22.68
C LYS A 260 17.91 -13.73 22.56
N VAL A 261 19.10 -14.16 22.99
CA VAL A 261 19.43 -15.58 23.17
C VAL A 261 18.45 -16.20 24.16
N GLY A 262 17.82 -17.32 23.79
CA GLY A 262 16.82 -17.99 24.62
C GLY A 262 15.45 -17.29 24.69
N SER A 263 15.12 -16.37 23.78
CA SER A 263 13.76 -15.79 23.72
C SER A 263 12.66 -16.86 23.67
N PHE A 264 11.64 -16.67 24.51
CA PHE A 264 10.43 -17.50 24.54
C PHE A 264 9.73 -17.55 23.17
N TRP A 265 9.70 -16.41 22.45
CA TRP A 265 9.07 -16.31 21.13
C TRP A 265 9.97 -16.80 19.98
N TRP A 266 11.20 -17.28 20.23
CA TRP A 266 12.06 -17.77 19.15
C TRP A 266 11.41 -18.85 18.24
N PRO A 267 10.61 -19.82 18.74
CA PRO A 267 9.86 -20.75 17.90
C PRO A 267 8.90 -20.07 16.93
N TYR A 268 8.34 -18.92 17.29
CA TYR A 268 7.53 -18.09 16.40
C TYR A 268 8.39 -17.24 15.45
N ILE A 269 9.33 -16.48 15.99
CA ILE A 269 10.17 -15.53 15.23
C ILE A 269 10.95 -16.23 14.11
N SER A 270 11.42 -17.46 14.34
CA SER A 270 12.11 -18.25 13.30
C SER A 270 11.20 -18.82 12.21
N ASN A 271 9.88 -18.84 12.41
CA ASN A 271 8.90 -19.18 11.37
C ASN A 271 8.46 -17.98 10.52
N LEU A 272 8.76 -16.74 10.95
CA LEU A 272 8.45 -15.53 10.17
C LEU A 272 9.23 -15.50 8.84
N PRO A 273 8.71 -14.80 7.82
CA PRO A 273 9.45 -14.48 6.61
C PRO A 273 10.82 -13.82 6.85
N GLU A 274 11.82 -14.27 6.08
CA GLU A 274 13.16 -13.66 5.97
C GLU A 274 13.10 -12.32 5.22
N THR A 275 12.24 -12.24 4.21
CA THR A 275 11.98 -11.07 3.35
C THR A 275 10.49 -10.82 3.22
N TYR A 276 10.08 -9.63 2.79
CA TYR A 276 8.68 -9.27 2.54
C TYR A 276 8.53 -8.62 1.17
N SER A 277 7.44 -8.90 0.49
CA SER A 277 7.12 -8.35 -0.85
C SER A 277 6.51 -6.94 -0.81
N VAL A 278 6.78 -6.16 0.23
CA VAL A 278 6.32 -4.77 0.35
C VAL A 278 7.26 -3.82 -0.41
N PRO A 279 6.77 -2.72 -0.99
CA PRO A 279 7.58 -1.82 -1.83
C PRO A 279 8.85 -1.22 -1.21
N ILE A 280 9.00 -1.15 0.12
CA ILE A 280 10.25 -0.65 0.72
C ILE A 280 11.47 -1.55 0.44
N PHE A 281 11.26 -2.79 -0.05
CA PHE A 281 12.31 -3.71 -0.50
C PHE A 281 12.40 -3.83 -2.04
N PHE A 282 11.59 -3.07 -2.79
CA PHE A 282 11.58 -3.13 -4.25
C PHE A 282 12.84 -2.48 -4.85
N THR A 283 13.25 -2.96 -6.02
CA THR A 283 14.35 -2.31 -6.76
C THR A 283 13.93 -0.91 -7.24
N GLY A 284 14.90 -0.04 -7.51
CA GLY A 284 14.64 1.28 -8.11
C GLY A 284 14.03 1.25 -9.53
N GLU A 285 13.87 0.05 -10.11
CA GLU A 285 13.12 -0.19 -11.35
C GLU A 285 11.70 -0.67 -11.05
N ASP A 286 11.52 -1.61 -10.12
CA ASP A 286 10.20 -2.07 -9.66
C ASP A 286 9.38 -0.92 -9.04
N ILE A 287 10.02 -0.02 -8.30
CA ILE A 287 9.39 1.22 -7.82
C ILE A 287 8.84 2.04 -8.99
N LYS A 288 9.60 2.23 -10.08
CA LYS A 288 9.10 2.97 -11.26
C LYS A 288 7.96 2.21 -11.94
N ASN A 289 7.99 0.88 -11.93
CA ASN A 289 6.94 0.03 -12.47
C ASN A 289 5.59 0.15 -11.72
N LEU A 290 5.54 0.74 -10.52
CA LEU A 290 4.27 1.04 -9.84
C LEU A 290 3.44 2.12 -10.56
N GLN A 291 4.10 3.04 -11.28
CA GLN A 291 3.50 4.09 -12.13
C GLN A 291 2.39 4.96 -11.49
N TYR A 292 2.29 5.02 -10.16
CA TYR A 292 1.15 5.63 -9.46
C TYR A 292 1.61 6.49 -8.28
N ALA A 293 1.50 7.81 -8.44
CA ALA A 293 2.13 8.81 -7.55
C ALA A 293 1.72 8.73 -6.06
N PRO A 294 0.45 8.47 -5.68
CA PRO A 294 0.07 8.38 -4.25
C PRO A 294 0.80 7.25 -3.51
N LEU A 295 0.91 6.07 -4.12
CA LEU A 295 1.69 4.96 -3.56
C LEU A 295 3.18 5.32 -3.49
N LEU A 296 3.74 5.88 -4.57
CA LEU A 296 5.15 6.30 -4.61
C LEU A 296 5.50 7.29 -3.50
N TYR A 297 4.60 8.24 -3.19
CA TYR A 297 4.76 9.15 -2.05
C TYR A 297 4.86 8.38 -0.73
N GLN A 298 3.95 7.42 -0.49
CA GLN A 298 3.94 6.62 0.75
C GLN A 298 5.18 5.76 0.92
N VAL A 299 5.69 5.16 -0.16
CA VAL A 299 6.96 4.39 -0.11
C VAL A 299 8.13 5.31 0.24
N ASN A 300 8.25 6.47 -0.40
CA ASN A 300 9.30 7.44 -0.09
C ASN A 300 9.21 7.98 1.35
N LYS A 301 7.99 8.20 1.88
CA LYS A 301 7.73 8.59 3.28
C LYS A 301 8.24 7.52 4.26
N ARG A 302 7.91 6.25 4.02
CA ARG A 302 8.36 5.11 4.84
C ARG A 302 9.88 4.90 4.78
N CYS A 303 10.49 4.93 3.59
CA CYS A 303 11.95 4.79 3.45
C CYS A 303 12.72 5.93 4.14
N ARG A 304 12.21 7.18 4.07
CA ARG A 304 12.79 8.31 4.81
C ARG A 304 12.72 8.10 6.32
N PHE A 305 11.54 7.76 6.84
CA PHE A 305 11.35 7.50 8.26
C PHE A 305 12.32 6.43 8.78
N LEU A 306 12.51 5.31 8.06
CA LEU A 306 13.43 4.24 8.49
C LEU A 306 14.90 4.71 8.56
N LEU A 307 15.34 5.57 7.63
CA LEU A 307 16.70 6.13 7.62
C LEU A 307 16.93 7.18 8.70
N GLU A 308 15.93 8.01 8.99
CA GLU A 308 15.95 9.00 10.07
C GLU A 308 15.91 8.30 11.45
N PHE A 309 15.00 7.34 11.61
CA PHE A 309 14.83 6.57 12.85
C PHE A 309 16.02 5.66 13.17
N GLU A 310 16.77 5.19 12.16
CA GLU A 310 18.07 4.53 12.37
C GLU A 310 19.03 5.42 13.18
N GLN A 311 19.07 6.73 12.90
CA GLN A 311 19.97 7.64 13.61
C GLN A 311 19.52 7.85 15.06
N GLU A 312 18.22 7.95 15.32
CA GLU A 312 17.69 8.05 16.68
C GLU A 312 17.92 6.77 17.50
N VAL A 313 17.76 5.59 16.88
CA VAL A 313 18.11 4.31 17.50
C VAL A 313 19.62 4.27 17.82
N LYS A 314 20.50 4.63 16.89
CA LYS A 314 21.95 4.69 17.15
C LYS A 314 22.32 5.71 18.24
N ASN A 315 21.67 6.88 18.24
CA ASN A 315 21.87 7.93 19.25
C ASN A 315 21.48 7.47 20.66
N ALA A 316 20.43 6.66 20.80
CA ALA A 316 19.97 6.11 22.08
C ALA A 316 20.81 4.93 22.58
N LEU A 317 21.43 4.15 21.68
CA LEU A 317 22.20 2.95 22.03
C LEU A 317 23.68 3.22 22.35
N LYS A 318 24.28 4.27 21.78
CA LYS A 318 25.75 4.51 21.75
C LYS A 318 26.51 4.42 23.08
N ASP A 319 25.88 4.81 24.19
CA ASP A 319 26.50 4.91 25.53
C ASP A 319 26.01 3.81 26.50
N LEU A 320 25.17 2.86 26.03
CA LEU A 320 24.58 1.82 26.89
C LEU A 320 25.55 0.66 27.17
N LYS A 321 25.49 0.12 28.38
CA LYS A 321 26.19 -1.14 28.70
C LYS A 321 25.50 -2.32 28.00
N LEU A 322 26.24 -3.39 27.72
CA LEU A 322 25.70 -4.61 27.09
C LEU A 322 24.49 -5.23 27.86
N SER A 323 24.43 -5.03 29.17
CA SER A 323 23.30 -5.45 30.04
C SER A 323 22.06 -4.56 29.94
N GLU A 324 22.21 -3.34 29.43
CA GLU A 324 21.17 -2.31 29.28
C GLU A 324 20.70 -2.19 27.82
N HIS A 325 21.53 -2.64 26.86
CA HIS A 325 21.31 -2.57 25.43
C HIS A 325 20.21 -3.56 24.97
N PRO A 326 19.01 -3.12 24.56
CA PRO A 326 17.87 -4.00 24.29
C PRO A 326 18.13 -5.05 23.19
N PHE A 327 18.96 -4.72 22.19
CA PHE A 327 19.32 -5.64 21.09
C PHE A 327 20.60 -6.46 21.35
N GLY A 328 21.06 -6.56 22.60
CA GLY A 328 22.21 -7.40 22.98
C GLY A 328 23.54 -6.99 22.37
N GLY A 329 23.79 -5.69 22.22
CA GLY A 329 25.01 -5.15 21.61
C GLY A 329 25.08 -5.27 20.08
N GLN A 330 23.96 -5.54 19.41
CA GLN A 330 23.88 -5.56 17.95
C GLN A 330 23.42 -4.22 17.39
N ASP A 331 24.06 -3.80 16.29
CA ASP A 331 23.60 -2.68 15.47
C ASP A 331 22.17 -2.92 14.95
N VAL A 332 21.40 -1.84 14.88
CA VAL A 332 20.10 -1.78 14.22
C VAL A 332 20.20 -0.78 13.08
N ASP A 333 19.87 -1.24 11.87
CA ASP A 333 19.88 -0.46 10.63
C ASP A 333 18.46 -0.34 10.04
N ALA A 334 18.29 0.55 9.05
CA ALA A 334 17.03 0.74 8.34
C ALA A 334 16.50 -0.56 7.69
N SER A 335 17.38 -1.51 7.36
CA SER A 335 17.01 -2.85 6.88
C SER A 335 16.33 -3.69 7.97
N SER A 336 16.93 -3.76 9.16
CA SER A 336 16.38 -4.46 10.32
C SER A 336 15.08 -3.81 10.81
N LEU A 337 15.02 -2.48 10.83
CA LEU A 337 13.80 -1.72 11.15
C LEU A 337 12.70 -1.97 10.11
N GLY A 338 13.03 -1.91 8.82
CA GLY A 338 12.09 -2.20 7.72
C GLY A 338 11.56 -3.63 7.77
N TRP A 339 12.42 -4.62 8.05
CA TRP A 339 12.01 -6.02 8.22
C TRP A 339 11.02 -6.15 9.39
N ALA A 340 11.31 -5.54 10.53
CA ALA A 340 10.47 -5.62 11.72
C ALA A 340 9.14 -4.88 11.56
N MET A 341 9.14 -3.70 10.92
CA MET A 341 7.93 -2.97 10.59
C MET A 341 7.03 -3.77 9.65
N SER A 342 7.60 -4.37 8.60
CA SER A 342 6.88 -5.19 7.62
C SER A 342 6.36 -6.50 8.21
N ALA A 343 7.13 -7.12 9.10
CA ALA A 343 6.70 -8.29 9.85
C ALA A 343 5.48 -7.99 10.71
N VAL A 344 5.45 -6.83 11.36
CA VAL A 344 4.30 -6.42 12.18
C VAL A 344 3.11 -5.99 11.33
N SER A 345 3.29 -5.13 10.33
CA SER A 345 2.18 -4.62 9.50
C SER A 345 1.40 -5.74 8.80
N SER A 346 2.10 -6.80 8.38
CA SER A 346 1.50 -7.93 7.67
C SER A 346 0.86 -9.00 8.56
N ARG A 347 1.11 -8.99 9.89
CA ARG A 347 0.80 -10.14 10.79
C ARG A 347 0.23 -9.77 12.16
N ALA A 348 0.26 -8.50 12.56
CA ALA A 348 -0.28 -8.08 13.85
C ALA A 348 -1.76 -7.68 13.72
N PHE A 349 -2.54 -8.13 14.71
CA PHE A 349 -3.96 -7.86 14.85
C PHE A 349 -4.16 -6.87 15.99
N ARG A 350 -5.12 -5.95 15.85
CA ARG A 350 -5.60 -5.14 16.97
C ARG A 350 -6.72 -5.88 17.66
N LEU A 351 -6.53 -6.18 18.95
CA LEU A 351 -7.51 -6.86 19.79
C LEU A 351 -7.89 -5.96 20.97
N TYR A 352 -9.05 -6.22 21.54
CA TYR A 352 -9.63 -5.35 22.55
C TYR A 352 -9.02 -5.61 23.94
N GLY A 353 -8.22 -4.66 24.41
CA GLY A 353 -7.63 -4.65 25.73
C GLY A 353 -8.60 -4.29 26.85
N LYS A 354 -8.08 -3.56 27.85
CA LYS A 354 -8.85 -3.17 29.04
C LYS A 354 -10.02 -2.27 28.64
N LYS A 355 -11.16 -2.48 29.29
CA LYS A 355 -12.29 -1.54 29.24
C LYS A 355 -11.90 -0.26 29.97
N LEU A 356 -12.02 0.88 29.30
CA LEU A 356 -11.70 2.20 29.83
C LEU A 356 -12.89 2.78 30.63
N PRO A 357 -12.68 3.82 31.47
CA PRO A 357 -13.75 4.37 32.33
C PRO A 357 -14.95 4.96 31.59
N ASP A 358 -14.75 5.39 30.33
CA ASP A 358 -15.79 5.88 29.41
C ASP A 358 -16.67 4.77 28.81
N GLY A 359 -16.28 3.51 29.01
CA GLY A 359 -16.96 2.33 28.47
C GLY A 359 -16.35 1.76 27.18
N SER A 360 -15.40 2.46 26.55
CA SER A 360 -14.64 1.98 25.39
C SER A 360 -13.65 0.87 25.79
N ARG A 361 -12.88 0.33 24.82
CA ARG A 361 -11.76 -0.58 25.09
C ARG A 361 -10.52 -0.07 24.37
N SER A 362 -9.35 -0.19 25.02
CA SER A 362 -8.07 0.15 24.39
C SER A 362 -7.68 -0.90 23.35
N ASP A 363 -7.49 -0.54 22.09
CA ASP A 363 -6.95 -1.48 21.10
C ASP A 363 -5.47 -1.78 21.39
N ILE A 364 -5.12 -3.06 21.45
CA ILE A 364 -3.76 -3.54 21.70
C ILE A 364 -3.28 -4.28 20.45
N PRO A 365 -2.24 -3.79 19.75
CA PRO A 365 -1.61 -4.50 18.65
C PRO A 365 -0.82 -5.71 19.16
N MET A 366 -1.08 -6.88 18.60
CA MET A 366 -0.40 -8.14 18.90
C MET A 366 -0.12 -8.94 17.64
N MET A 367 1.10 -9.48 17.52
CA MET A 367 1.33 -10.61 16.62
C MET A 367 0.78 -11.87 17.29
N LEU A 368 0.03 -12.67 16.53
CA LEU A 368 -0.69 -13.85 17.03
C LEU A 368 -0.09 -15.12 16.42
N PRO A 369 0.88 -15.78 17.09
CA PRO A 369 1.57 -16.93 16.51
C PRO A 369 0.61 -18.02 16.02
N LEU A 370 0.87 -18.56 14.83
CA LEU A 370 0.06 -19.57 14.12
C LEU A 370 -1.28 -19.04 13.59
N ILE A 371 -1.96 -18.13 14.28
CA ILE A 371 -3.14 -17.44 13.74
C ILE A 371 -2.76 -16.56 12.55
N ASP A 372 -1.59 -15.91 12.63
CA ASP A 372 -0.98 -15.11 11.56
C ASP A 372 -0.51 -15.92 10.33
N MET A 373 -0.81 -17.23 10.29
CA MET A 373 -0.60 -18.10 9.14
C MET A 373 -1.89 -18.35 8.33
N CYS A 374 -3.04 -17.83 8.76
CA CYS A 374 -4.26 -17.83 7.95
C CYS A 374 -4.22 -16.67 6.94
N ASN A 375 -4.34 -16.98 5.64
CA ASN A 375 -4.26 -15.99 4.57
C ASN A 375 -5.58 -15.22 4.36
N HIS A 376 -5.56 -14.16 3.55
CA HIS A 376 -6.73 -13.29 3.36
C HIS A 376 -7.80 -13.88 2.42
N SER A 377 -9.07 -13.66 2.75
CA SER A 377 -10.20 -13.64 1.81
C SER A 377 -11.29 -12.64 2.22
N PHE A 378 -11.96 -12.02 1.24
CA PHE A 378 -13.21 -11.27 1.45
C PHE A 378 -14.41 -12.18 1.75
N ASN A 379 -14.31 -13.47 1.43
CA ASN A 379 -15.22 -14.52 1.87
C ASN A 379 -14.42 -15.53 2.73
N PRO A 380 -14.16 -15.21 4.02
CA PRO A 380 -13.39 -16.08 4.91
C PRO A 380 -14.13 -17.40 5.19
N ASN A 381 -13.43 -18.37 5.76
CA ASN A 381 -14.05 -19.57 6.34
C ASN A 381 -13.73 -19.73 7.84
N ALA A 382 -12.90 -18.84 8.39
CA ALA A 382 -12.57 -18.75 9.80
C ALA A 382 -12.70 -17.30 10.30
N GLN A 383 -12.95 -17.13 11.60
CA GLN A 383 -12.99 -15.84 12.29
C GLN A 383 -12.12 -15.87 13.55
N ILE A 384 -11.60 -14.71 13.96
CA ILE A 384 -10.95 -14.55 15.28
C ILE A 384 -12.03 -14.20 16.31
N VAL A 385 -12.02 -14.92 17.43
CA VAL A 385 -12.92 -14.67 18.58
C VAL A 385 -12.07 -14.33 19.80
N GLN A 386 -12.47 -13.31 20.56
CA GLN A 386 -11.85 -12.92 21.82
C GLN A 386 -12.80 -13.29 22.96
N GLU A 387 -12.37 -14.20 23.82
CA GLU A 387 -13.08 -14.59 25.05
C GLU A 387 -12.37 -13.98 26.27
N GLN A 388 -13.16 -13.50 27.23
CA GLN A 388 -12.67 -12.92 28.47
C GLN A 388 -13.48 -13.51 29.63
N ASP A 389 -12.79 -14.25 30.50
CA ASP A 389 -13.42 -14.95 31.63
C ASP A 389 -14.05 -13.96 32.62
N VAL A 390 -15.28 -14.24 33.05
CA VAL A 390 -16.01 -13.36 33.98
C VAL A 390 -15.38 -13.45 35.37
N GLY A 391 -14.58 -12.43 35.72
CA GLY A 391 -13.81 -12.36 36.97
C GLY A 391 -12.30 -12.60 36.80
N ASN A 392 -11.81 -12.83 35.58
CA ASN A 392 -10.39 -13.01 35.29
C ASN A 392 -9.89 -11.95 34.30
N SER A 393 -8.64 -11.52 34.45
CA SER A 393 -8.00 -10.57 33.52
C SER A 393 -7.36 -11.25 32.30
N LYS A 394 -7.32 -12.59 32.27
CA LYS A 394 -6.86 -13.38 31.12
C LYS A 394 -7.83 -13.24 29.94
N MET A 395 -7.24 -13.04 28.77
CA MET A 395 -7.91 -13.01 27.47
C MET A 395 -7.51 -14.26 26.68
N LEU A 396 -8.50 -15.03 26.22
CA LEU A 396 -8.33 -16.17 25.34
C LEU A 396 -8.62 -15.72 23.90
N ILE A 397 -7.70 -16.04 22.99
CA ILE A 397 -7.82 -15.66 21.58
C ILE A 397 -7.98 -16.93 20.77
N LYS A 398 -9.12 -17.06 20.09
CA LYS A 398 -9.48 -18.24 19.30
C LYS A 398 -9.54 -17.92 17.82
N VAL A 399 -9.39 -18.96 17.01
CA VAL A 399 -9.85 -19.00 15.62
C VAL A 399 -10.94 -20.07 15.55
N VAL A 400 -12.10 -19.74 14.97
CA VAL A 400 -13.27 -20.63 14.89
C VAL A 400 -13.73 -20.76 13.45
N ALA A 401 -14.13 -21.96 13.02
CA ALA A 401 -14.68 -22.19 11.68
C ALA A 401 -16.07 -21.54 11.52
N GLU A 402 -16.21 -20.57 10.61
CA GLU A 402 -17.50 -19.94 10.29
C GLU A 402 -18.40 -20.83 9.44
N LYS A 403 -17.79 -21.73 8.67
CA LYS A 403 -18.33 -22.54 7.58
C LYS A 403 -17.63 -23.90 7.64
N ASP A 404 -18.22 -24.93 7.04
CA ASP A 404 -17.55 -26.22 6.92
C ASP A 404 -16.33 -26.08 5.98
N ILE A 405 -15.16 -26.52 6.44
CA ILE A 405 -13.88 -26.45 5.71
C ILE A 405 -13.54 -27.85 5.22
N LYS A 406 -13.31 -28.04 3.92
CA LYS A 406 -13.06 -29.37 3.36
C LYS A 406 -11.59 -29.74 3.41
N GLN A 407 -11.30 -31.03 3.25
CA GLN A 407 -9.93 -31.50 3.12
C GLN A 407 -9.19 -30.78 1.96
N ASN A 408 -8.04 -30.19 2.31
CA ASN A 408 -7.18 -29.34 1.47
C ASN A 408 -7.71 -27.92 1.16
N ASP A 409 -8.84 -27.48 1.72
CA ASP A 409 -9.19 -26.05 1.70
C ASP A 409 -8.22 -25.27 2.61
N PRO A 410 -7.77 -24.06 2.21
CA PRO A 410 -7.03 -23.17 3.09
C PRO A 410 -7.92 -22.58 4.20
N LEU A 411 -7.33 -22.26 5.35
CA LEU A 411 -7.98 -21.50 6.41
C LEU A 411 -7.76 -20.00 6.14
N LEU A 412 -8.85 -19.26 5.95
CA LEU A 412 -8.83 -17.89 5.44
C LEU A 412 -9.57 -16.92 6.37
N LEU A 413 -8.92 -15.80 6.69
CA LEU A 413 -9.41 -14.70 7.52
C LEU A 413 -9.74 -13.45 6.69
N HIS A 414 -10.62 -12.59 7.21
CA HIS A 414 -10.87 -11.27 6.65
C HIS A 414 -9.94 -10.24 7.28
N TYR A 415 -8.90 -9.79 6.57
CA TYR A 415 -7.90 -8.83 7.10
C TYR A 415 -8.49 -7.42 7.28
N GLY A 416 -9.40 -7.03 6.37
CA GLY A 416 -10.04 -5.71 6.39
C GLY A 416 -10.60 -5.34 5.02
N CYS A 417 -11.41 -4.29 4.99
CA CYS A 417 -11.98 -3.70 3.76
C CYS A 417 -10.96 -2.76 3.11
N LEU A 418 -9.79 -3.29 2.73
CA LEU A 418 -8.60 -2.51 2.35
C LEU A 418 -8.44 -2.39 0.83
N SER A 419 -7.94 -1.24 0.37
CA SER A 419 -7.53 -1.05 -1.02
C SER A 419 -6.22 -1.78 -1.33
N ASN A 420 -5.86 -1.89 -2.62
CA ASN A 420 -4.60 -2.48 -3.02
C ASN A 420 -3.39 -1.62 -2.62
N ASP A 421 -3.58 -0.34 -2.26
CA ASP A 421 -2.51 0.49 -1.68
C ASP A 421 -2.05 -0.09 -0.34
N PHE A 422 -2.99 -0.35 0.56
CA PHE A 422 -2.71 -0.94 1.87
C PHE A 422 -2.26 -2.39 1.78
N PHE A 423 -2.90 -3.23 0.95
CA PHE A 423 -2.44 -4.61 0.77
C PHE A 423 -1.00 -4.68 0.24
N LEU A 424 -0.61 -3.79 -0.69
CA LEU A 424 0.77 -3.78 -1.19
C LEU A 424 1.75 -3.14 -0.19
N LEU A 425 1.40 -2.02 0.44
CA LEU A 425 2.27 -1.32 1.41
C LEU A 425 2.53 -2.10 2.69
N ASP A 426 1.51 -2.77 3.23
CA ASP A 426 1.53 -3.33 4.59
C ASP A 426 1.59 -4.86 4.61
N TYR A 427 1.09 -5.54 3.57
CA TYR A 427 1.05 -7.01 3.49
C TYR A 427 1.87 -7.60 2.33
N GLY A 428 2.23 -6.80 1.31
CA GLY A 428 3.07 -7.21 0.19
C GLY A 428 2.34 -8.01 -0.90
N PHE A 429 1.03 -7.83 -1.09
CA PHE A 429 0.26 -8.45 -2.17
C PHE A 429 -0.73 -7.49 -2.83
N VAL A 430 -1.23 -7.86 -4.01
CA VAL A 430 -2.28 -7.14 -4.75
C VAL A 430 -3.48 -8.07 -4.90
N MET A 431 -4.69 -7.60 -4.57
CA MET A 431 -5.92 -8.37 -4.78
C MET A 431 -6.53 -8.08 -6.16
N PRO A 432 -6.65 -9.09 -7.05
CA PRO A 432 -7.38 -8.94 -8.30
C PRO A 432 -8.87 -8.69 -8.04
N SER A 433 -9.47 -7.74 -8.78
CA SER A 433 -10.89 -7.40 -8.68
C SER A 433 -11.34 -7.04 -7.25
N ASN A 434 -10.48 -6.34 -6.51
CA ASN A 434 -10.73 -5.90 -5.14
C ASN A 434 -11.86 -4.84 -5.09
N PRO A 435 -13.02 -5.11 -4.43
CA PRO A 435 -14.15 -4.17 -4.38
C PRO A 435 -13.90 -2.96 -3.45
N TYR A 436 -12.80 -2.96 -2.69
CA TYR A 436 -12.36 -1.85 -1.84
C TYR A 436 -11.23 -1.04 -2.47
N ASP A 437 -10.81 -1.36 -3.70
CA ASP A 437 -9.75 -0.64 -4.39
C ASP A 437 -10.26 0.63 -5.09
N TYR A 438 -9.55 1.74 -4.87
CA TYR A 438 -9.88 3.07 -5.35
C TYR A 438 -8.66 3.72 -6.00
N ILE A 439 -8.85 4.78 -6.78
CA ILE A 439 -7.78 5.73 -7.09
C ILE A 439 -7.93 7.01 -6.25
N GLU A 440 -6.78 7.60 -5.95
CA GLU A 440 -6.65 8.80 -5.13
C GLU A 440 -6.32 10.01 -6.02
N LEU A 441 -7.09 11.08 -5.85
CA LEU A 441 -6.90 12.36 -6.52
C LEU A 441 -6.79 13.49 -5.49
N LYS A 442 -6.15 14.58 -5.89
CA LYS A 442 -6.22 15.85 -5.17
C LYS A 442 -7.39 16.66 -5.73
N TYR A 443 -8.28 17.12 -4.87
CA TYR A 443 -9.22 18.20 -5.16
C TYR A 443 -8.43 19.49 -5.37
N ASP A 444 -8.40 19.96 -6.62
CA ASP A 444 -7.62 21.11 -7.05
C ASP A 444 -8.45 21.89 -8.08
N GLY A 445 -8.65 23.19 -7.85
CA GLY A 445 -9.57 24.00 -8.65
C GLY A 445 -9.24 23.99 -10.14
N ALA A 446 -7.95 24.08 -10.49
CA ALA A 446 -7.53 24.13 -11.90
C ALA A 446 -7.72 22.78 -12.60
N LEU A 447 -7.53 21.67 -11.89
CA LEU A 447 -7.80 20.32 -12.39
C LEU A 447 -9.30 20.09 -12.62
N MET A 448 -10.14 20.55 -11.70
CA MET A 448 -11.60 20.43 -11.79
C MET A 448 -12.19 21.32 -12.90
N ASP A 449 -11.67 22.54 -13.09
CA ASP A 449 -12.01 23.40 -14.22
C ASP A 449 -11.59 22.78 -15.56
N ALA A 450 -10.35 22.27 -15.66
CA ALA A 450 -9.85 21.63 -16.88
C ALA A 450 -10.68 20.39 -17.27
N ALA A 451 -11.00 19.52 -16.30
CA ALA A 451 -11.87 18.37 -16.53
C ALA A 451 -13.30 18.77 -16.92
N SER A 452 -13.84 19.83 -16.31
CA SER A 452 -15.19 20.32 -16.62
C SER A 452 -15.27 20.94 -18.02
N MET A 453 -14.26 21.71 -18.44
CA MET A 453 -14.18 22.22 -19.81
C MET A 453 -14.05 21.08 -20.84
N ALA A 454 -13.20 20.07 -20.56
CA ALA A 454 -13.09 18.87 -21.40
C ALA A 454 -14.40 18.03 -21.45
N ALA A 455 -15.22 18.10 -20.40
CA ALA A 455 -16.56 17.52 -20.33
C ALA A 455 -17.65 18.33 -21.08
N GLY A 456 -17.30 19.48 -21.66
CA GLY A 456 -18.22 20.38 -22.37
C GLY A 456 -19.01 21.33 -21.46
N VAL A 457 -18.62 21.48 -20.19
CA VAL A 457 -19.23 22.45 -19.27
C VAL A 457 -18.77 23.85 -19.62
N SER A 458 -19.72 24.76 -19.83
CA SER A 458 -19.43 26.17 -20.10
C SER A 458 -19.12 26.92 -18.80
N SER A 459 -17.98 27.62 -18.76
CA SER A 459 -17.56 28.51 -17.67
C SER A 459 -17.64 27.91 -16.25
N PRO A 460 -16.98 26.76 -15.98
CA PRO A 460 -16.79 26.28 -14.61
C PRO A 460 -15.94 27.27 -13.79
N ASN A 461 -16.10 27.26 -12.46
CA ASN A 461 -15.43 28.20 -11.55
C ASN A 461 -14.79 27.52 -10.32
N PHE A 462 -14.28 26.30 -10.44
CA PHE A 462 -13.65 25.56 -9.33
C PHE A 462 -12.40 26.25 -8.78
N SER A 463 -11.65 26.99 -9.61
CA SER A 463 -10.52 27.84 -9.17
C SER A 463 -10.96 29.16 -8.53
N ALA A 464 -12.21 29.58 -8.73
CA ALA A 464 -12.76 30.84 -8.24
C ALA A 464 -14.21 30.67 -7.72
N PRO A 465 -14.44 29.80 -6.72
CA PRO A 465 -15.77 29.54 -6.18
C PRO A 465 -16.39 30.79 -5.56
N ALA A 466 -17.72 30.93 -5.69
CA ALA A 466 -18.47 31.99 -5.06
C ALA A 466 -18.43 31.87 -3.51
N PRO A 467 -18.65 32.95 -2.74
CA PRO A 467 -18.54 32.90 -1.28
C PRO A 467 -19.43 31.83 -0.61
N TRP A 468 -20.65 31.62 -1.11
CA TRP A 468 -21.55 30.57 -0.62
C TRP A 468 -21.09 29.16 -1.01
N GLN A 469 -20.51 28.98 -2.20
CA GLN A 469 -19.91 27.71 -2.63
C GLN A 469 -18.71 27.36 -1.75
N ARG A 470 -17.85 28.34 -1.40
CA ARG A 470 -16.74 28.15 -0.45
C ARG A 470 -17.20 27.69 0.91
N GLN A 471 -18.24 28.29 1.48
CA GLN A 471 -18.81 27.86 2.76
C GLN A 471 -19.20 26.36 2.74
N VAL A 472 -19.76 25.87 1.64
CA VAL A 472 -20.06 24.44 1.46
C VAL A 472 -18.78 23.61 1.29
N LEU A 473 -17.79 24.08 0.51
CA LEU A 473 -16.49 23.38 0.41
C LEU A 473 -15.78 23.29 1.78
N SER A 474 -15.83 24.33 2.63
CA SER A 474 -15.31 24.29 4.00
C SER A 474 -16.04 23.26 4.86
N GLN A 475 -17.38 23.15 4.75
CA GLN A 475 -18.18 22.11 5.43
C GLN A 475 -17.84 20.69 4.93
N LEU A 476 -17.43 20.55 3.66
CA LEU A 476 -16.88 19.32 3.10
C LEU A 476 -15.39 19.10 3.44
N LYS A 477 -14.73 20.03 4.16
CA LYS A 477 -13.27 20.05 4.38
C LYS A 477 -12.44 20.04 3.09
N LEU A 478 -12.96 20.62 2.00
CA LEU A 478 -12.29 20.81 0.71
C LEU A 478 -11.79 22.25 0.49
N ASP A 479 -11.95 23.12 1.49
CA ASP A 479 -11.42 24.49 1.54
C ASP A 479 -11.11 24.88 3.01
N GLY A 480 -10.23 25.86 3.22
CA GLY A 480 -9.80 26.34 4.54
C GLY A 480 -8.56 25.66 5.14
N GLU A 481 -8.10 26.17 6.30
CA GLU A 481 -6.80 25.81 6.91
C GLU A 481 -6.69 24.34 7.35
N ALA A 482 -7.80 23.73 7.79
CA ALA A 482 -7.88 22.33 8.18
C ALA A 482 -8.54 21.44 7.09
N SER A 483 -8.32 21.79 5.82
CA SER A 483 -8.85 21.04 4.68
C SER A 483 -8.10 19.71 4.45
N ASN A 484 -8.84 18.71 3.99
CA ASN A 484 -8.32 17.45 3.48
C ASN A 484 -8.67 17.36 1.99
N LEU A 485 -7.77 17.86 1.14
CA LEU A 485 -7.96 17.93 -0.30
C LEU A 485 -7.86 16.56 -1.02
N LYS A 486 -7.46 15.49 -0.33
CA LYS A 486 -7.49 14.13 -0.88
C LYS A 486 -8.94 13.70 -1.10
N VAL A 487 -9.26 13.18 -2.29
CA VAL A 487 -10.56 12.60 -2.64
C VAL A 487 -10.37 11.28 -3.41
N ILE A 488 -11.33 10.35 -3.30
CA ILE A 488 -11.25 9.04 -3.97
C ILE A 488 -12.32 8.79 -5.04
N ILE A 489 -11.96 7.93 -6.00
CA ILE A 489 -12.85 7.40 -7.04
C ILE A 489 -12.71 5.88 -7.06
N GLY A 490 -13.83 5.14 -7.02
CA GLY A 490 -13.86 3.71 -6.76
C GLY A 490 -13.82 3.34 -5.27
N GLY A 491 -13.77 2.04 -4.98
CA GLY A 491 -14.00 1.47 -3.65
C GLY A 491 -15.49 1.12 -3.42
N PRO A 492 -15.97 1.12 -2.16
CA PRO A 492 -17.37 0.80 -1.82
C PRO A 492 -18.42 1.69 -2.49
N GLU A 493 -18.07 2.94 -2.76
CA GLU A 493 -18.85 3.90 -3.52
C GLU A 493 -18.15 4.19 -4.86
N LEU A 494 -18.92 4.44 -5.92
CA LEU A 494 -18.36 4.67 -7.26
C LEU A 494 -17.47 5.92 -7.32
N VAL A 495 -17.81 6.93 -6.51
CA VAL A 495 -17.15 8.24 -6.38
C VAL A 495 -17.40 8.72 -4.96
N GLU A 496 -16.39 9.27 -4.28
CA GLU A 496 -16.56 9.77 -2.92
C GLU A 496 -17.62 10.88 -2.84
N GLY A 497 -18.55 10.77 -1.90
CA GLY A 497 -19.62 11.74 -1.71
C GLY A 497 -19.16 13.19 -1.53
N ARG A 498 -17.97 13.45 -0.96
CA ARG A 498 -17.41 14.82 -0.88
C ARG A 498 -17.15 15.42 -2.25
N LEU A 499 -16.59 14.63 -3.18
CA LEU A 499 -16.35 15.05 -4.56
C LEU A 499 -17.67 15.25 -5.32
N LEU A 500 -18.63 14.32 -5.17
CA LEU A 500 -19.97 14.48 -5.75
C LEU A 500 -20.65 15.78 -5.28
N SER A 501 -20.64 16.04 -3.97
CA SER A 501 -21.25 17.24 -3.39
C SER A 501 -20.55 18.52 -3.84
N ALA A 502 -19.22 18.54 -3.93
CA ALA A 502 -18.47 19.69 -4.42
C ALA A 502 -18.79 20.00 -5.89
N LEU A 503 -18.76 18.99 -6.76
CA LEU A 503 -19.08 19.15 -8.18
C LEU A 503 -20.52 19.63 -8.39
N ARG A 504 -21.50 19.01 -7.71
CA ARG A 504 -22.93 19.43 -7.77
C ARG A 504 -23.11 20.91 -7.41
N VAL A 505 -22.47 21.35 -6.32
CA VAL A 505 -22.58 22.71 -5.77
C VAL A 505 -21.88 23.75 -6.63
N ILE A 506 -20.71 23.44 -7.19
CA ILE A 506 -19.98 24.36 -8.08
C ILE A 506 -20.67 24.49 -9.43
N LEU A 507 -21.18 23.37 -9.98
CA LEU A 507 -21.93 23.35 -11.23
C LEU A 507 -23.41 23.78 -11.09
N SER A 508 -23.76 24.41 -9.96
CA SER A 508 -25.08 25.02 -9.73
C SER A 508 -24.96 26.53 -9.54
N ASN A 509 -25.80 27.25 -10.28
CA ASN A 509 -26.02 28.69 -10.09
C ASN A 509 -27.16 28.98 -9.10
N ASP A 510 -27.95 27.97 -8.71
CA ASP A 510 -29.09 28.12 -7.81
C ASP A 510 -28.67 27.84 -6.36
N MET A 511 -28.35 28.91 -5.64
CA MET A 511 -28.01 28.87 -4.21
C MET A 511 -29.20 28.44 -3.34
N GLU A 512 -30.44 28.82 -3.68
CA GLU A 512 -31.61 28.46 -2.89
C GLU A 512 -31.91 26.97 -3.01
N LEU A 513 -31.84 26.40 -4.22
CA LEU A 513 -32.06 24.98 -4.45
C LEU A 513 -31.00 24.14 -3.71
N VAL A 514 -29.73 24.54 -3.75
CA VAL A 514 -28.67 23.89 -2.96
C VAL A 514 -28.96 23.95 -1.46
N GLN A 515 -29.38 25.11 -0.94
CA GLN A 515 -29.67 25.29 0.49
C GLN A 515 -30.92 24.53 0.99
N ARG A 516 -31.78 24.02 0.09
CA ARG A 516 -32.92 23.16 0.44
C ARG A 516 -32.54 21.71 0.69
N TYR A 517 -31.34 21.27 0.30
CA TYR A 517 -30.88 19.88 0.49
C TYR A 517 -29.85 19.76 1.61
N ASP A 518 -29.98 18.69 2.41
CA ASP A 518 -28.93 18.28 3.34
C ASP A 518 -27.69 17.77 2.60
N LEU A 519 -26.50 18.00 3.19
CA LEU A 519 -25.23 17.60 2.59
C LEU A 519 -25.13 16.08 2.36
N ASN A 520 -25.84 15.23 3.10
CA ASN A 520 -25.77 13.79 2.88
C ASN A 520 -26.59 13.37 1.63
N VAL A 521 -27.62 14.14 1.26
CA VAL A 521 -28.28 14.00 -0.05
C VAL A 521 -27.33 14.44 -1.17
N LEU A 522 -26.67 15.59 -1.02
CA LEU A 522 -25.70 16.09 -2.00
C LEU A 522 -24.43 15.25 -2.11
N LYS A 523 -24.10 14.43 -1.09
CA LYS A 523 -23.05 13.39 -1.14
C LYS A 523 -23.52 12.08 -1.79
N SER A 524 -24.81 11.76 -1.75
CA SER A 524 -25.31 10.44 -2.17
C SER A 524 -25.34 10.26 -3.70
N LEU A 525 -24.87 9.12 -4.20
CA LEU A 525 -25.00 8.70 -5.60
C LEU A 525 -26.40 8.09 -5.89
N SER A 526 -27.43 8.81 -5.45
CA SER A 526 -28.84 8.43 -5.48
C SER A 526 -29.40 8.22 -6.91
N ALA A 527 -30.60 7.66 -7.02
CA ALA A 527 -31.33 7.53 -8.29
C ALA A 527 -32.07 8.83 -8.71
N GLU A 528 -32.27 9.75 -7.76
CA GLU A 528 -32.79 11.10 -7.95
C GLU A 528 -31.63 12.07 -8.13
N ALA A 529 -31.75 12.99 -9.10
CA ALA A 529 -30.78 14.04 -9.39
C ALA A 529 -31.16 15.32 -8.62
N PRO A 530 -30.54 15.62 -7.46
CA PRO A 530 -31.08 16.60 -6.51
C PRO A 530 -31.14 18.02 -7.08
N LEU A 531 -30.16 18.39 -7.92
CA LEU A 531 -30.07 19.70 -8.58
C LEU A 531 -30.50 19.64 -10.06
N GLY A 532 -31.31 18.65 -10.43
CA GLY A 532 -31.80 18.42 -11.80
C GLY A 532 -30.86 17.62 -12.71
N PHE A 533 -31.41 17.06 -13.79
CA PHE A 533 -30.70 16.14 -14.68
C PHE A 533 -29.47 16.78 -15.35
N ALA A 534 -29.58 18.02 -15.84
CA ALA A 534 -28.47 18.73 -16.47
C ALA A 534 -27.24 18.90 -15.55
N ASN A 535 -27.45 19.24 -14.26
CA ASN A 535 -26.37 19.35 -13.27
C ASN A 535 -25.73 17.97 -13.03
N GLU A 536 -26.54 16.94 -12.78
CA GLU A 536 -26.05 15.58 -12.51
C GLU A 536 -25.30 14.97 -13.71
N VAL A 537 -25.75 15.25 -14.94
CA VAL A 537 -25.06 14.87 -16.19
C VAL A 537 -23.74 15.63 -16.32
N ALA A 538 -23.69 16.93 -16.02
CA ALA A 538 -22.45 17.71 -16.04
C ALA A 538 -21.43 17.18 -15.00
N VAL A 539 -21.88 16.90 -13.77
CA VAL A 539 -21.09 16.29 -12.70
C VAL A 539 -20.48 14.95 -13.14
N PHE A 540 -21.30 14.03 -13.67
CA PHE A 540 -20.79 12.72 -14.13
C PHE A 540 -19.84 12.84 -15.32
N ARG A 541 -20.08 13.75 -16.27
CA ARG A 541 -19.14 14.01 -17.38
C ARG A 541 -17.82 14.59 -16.89
N THR A 542 -17.83 15.52 -15.93
CA THR A 542 -16.60 16.04 -15.29
C THR A 542 -15.82 14.91 -14.62
N ILE A 543 -16.48 13.98 -13.91
CA ILE A 543 -15.80 12.84 -13.28
C ILE A 543 -15.22 11.89 -14.32
N ILE A 544 -15.94 11.60 -15.41
CA ILE A 544 -15.40 10.83 -16.54
C ILE A 544 -14.16 11.51 -17.14
N ALA A 545 -14.15 12.84 -17.27
CA ALA A 545 -12.98 13.59 -17.73
C ALA A 545 -11.80 13.54 -16.73
N LEU A 546 -12.06 13.64 -15.42
CA LEU A 546 -11.04 13.41 -14.38
C LEU A 546 -10.45 12.00 -14.49
N CYS A 547 -11.27 10.99 -14.73
CA CYS A 547 -10.83 9.61 -14.95
C CYS A 547 -9.97 9.47 -16.22
N VAL A 548 -10.32 10.12 -17.33
CA VAL A 548 -9.48 10.16 -18.55
C VAL A 548 -8.12 10.80 -18.27
N ILE A 549 -8.08 11.92 -17.55
CA ILE A 549 -6.83 12.60 -17.14
C ILE A 549 -6.01 11.69 -16.21
N ALA A 550 -6.63 11.05 -15.23
CA ALA A 550 -5.97 10.11 -14.32
C ALA A 550 -5.40 8.89 -15.05
N LEU A 551 -6.12 8.33 -16.03
CA LEU A 551 -5.64 7.23 -16.87
C LEU A 551 -4.47 7.67 -17.76
N GLY A 552 -4.50 8.91 -18.26
CA GLY A 552 -3.42 9.51 -19.06
C GLY A 552 -2.09 9.71 -18.33
N HIS A 553 -2.08 9.67 -16.99
CA HIS A 553 -0.84 9.71 -16.20
C HIS A 553 -0.09 8.37 -16.13
N PHE A 554 -0.69 7.26 -16.57
CA PHE A 554 0.00 5.96 -16.65
C PHE A 554 0.74 5.82 -18.00
N PRO A 555 2.07 5.63 -18.02
CA PRO A 555 2.83 5.50 -19.27
C PRO A 555 2.50 4.28 -20.15
N THR A 556 1.82 3.26 -19.62
CA THR A 556 1.47 2.01 -20.35
C THR A 556 -0.03 1.72 -20.30
N LYS A 557 -0.54 0.95 -21.27
CA LYS A 557 -1.91 0.44 -21.27
C LYS A 557 -1.97 -0.95 -20.62
N ILE A 558 -3.17 -1.39 -20.21
CA ILE A 558 -3.37 -2.71 -19.61
C ILE A 558 -2.90 -3.84 -20.54
N MET A 559 -3.13 -3.72 -21.85
CA MET A 559 -2.66 -4.72 -22.84
C MET A 559 -1.12 -4.83 -22.91
N ASP A 560 -0.41 -3.71 -22.72
CA ASP A 560 1.07 -3.70 -22.69
C ASP A 560 1.58 -4.37 -21.40
N ASP A 561 0.92 -4.09 -20.28
CA ASP A 561 1.22 -4.64 -18.96
C ASP A 561 0.98 -6.15 -18.89
N GLU A 562 -0.17 -6.62 -19.38
CA GLU A 562 -0.46 -8.04 -19.52
C GLU A 562 0.56 -8.75 -20.43
N SER A 563 1.10 -8.05 -21.44
CA SER A 563 2.14 -8.57 -22.32
C SER A 563 3.50 -8.68 -21.60
N GLN A 564 3.80 -7.76 -20.68
CA GLN A 564 4.98 -7.82 -19.82
C GLN A 564 4.89 -8.96 -18.80
N MET A 565 3.75 -9.15 -18.11
CA MET A 565 3.58 -10.25 -17.16
C MET A 565 3.83 -11.63 -17.79
N LYS A 566 3.41 -11.83 -19.04
CA LYS A 566 3.58 -13.09 -19.79
C LYS A 566 5.05 -13.45 -20.11
N GLN A 567 6.01 -12.56 -19.81
CA GLN A 567 7.44 -12.76 -20.10
C GLN A 567 8.24 -13.40 -18.93
N GLY A 568 7.60 -13.67 -17.79
CA GLY A 568 8.26 -14.31 -16.64
C GLY A 568 9.17 -13.35 -15.86
N VAL A 569 8.64 -12.17 -15.53
CA VAL A 569 9.33 -11.12 -14.78
C VAL A 569 9.59 -11.50 -13.31
N PRO A 570 10.51 -10.84 -12.59
CA PRO A 570 10.69 -11.02 -11.14
C PRO A 570 9.41 -10.71 -10.35
N VAL A 571 9.26 -11.32 -9.17
CA VAL A 571 8.02 -11.21 -8.35
C VAL A 571 7.71 -9.78 -7.90
N SER A 572 8.72 -8.97 -7.58
CA SER A 572 8.54 -7.53 -7.28
C SER A 572 8.04 -6.75 -8.50
N THR A 573 8.58 -7.06 -9.68
CA THR A 573 8.14 -6.50 -10.96
C THR A 573 6.72 -6.93 -11.29
N GLU A 574 6.38 -8.21 -11.05
CA GLU A 574 5.03 -8.73 -11.27
C GLU A 574 4.01 -8.03 -10.38
N LEU A 575 4.26 -7.92 -9.08
CA LEU A 575 3.40 -7.18 -8.14
C LEU A 575 3.24 -5.71 -8.54
N ALA A 576 4.32 -5.06 -8.99
CA ALA A 576 4.25 -3.68 -9.46
C ALA A 576 3.38 -3.52 -10.72
N ILE A 577 3.46 -4.47 -11.66
CA ILE A 577 2.63 -4.48 -12.87
C ILE A 577 1.17 -4.82 -12.53
N GLN A 578 0.93 -5.84 -11.71
CA GLN A 578 -0.41 -6.21 -11.21
C GLN A 578 -1.10 -5.03 -10.54
N PHE A 579 -0.39 -4.30 -9.67
CA PHE A 579 -0.90 -3.11 -8.99
C PHE A 579 -1.38 -2.04 -9.98
N ARG A 580 -0.54 -1.64 -10.95
CA ARG A 580 -0.94 -0.62 -11.93
C ARG A 580 -2.04 -1.10 -12.88
N ILE A 581 -2.14 -2.40 -13.16
CA ILE A 581 -3.31 -2.97 -13.86
C ILE A 581 -4.57 -2.74 -13.02
N GLN A 582 -4.60 -3.12 -11.74
CA GLN A 582 -5.80 -2.93 -10.90
C GLN A 582 -6.22 -1.45 -10.82
N LYS A 583 -5.27 -0.53 -10.60
CA LYS A 583 -5.58 0.91 -10.58
C LYS A 583 -6.17 1.41 -11.90
N LYS A 584 -5.69 0.94 -13.05
CA LYS A 584 -6.27 1.29 -14.36
C LYS A 584 -7.65 0.65 -14.58
N SER A 585 -7.86 -0.57 -14.10
CA SER A 585 -9.18 -1.24 -14.14
C SER A 585 -10.23 -0.48 -13.34
N VAL A 586 -9.92 -0.05 -12.12
CA VAL A 586 -10.82 0.78 -11.27
C VAL A 586 -11.28 2.04 -12.02
N ILE A 587 -10.35 2.76 -12.66
CA ILE A 587 -10.68 3.97 -13.45
C ILE A 587 -11.63 3.62 -14.60
N ILE A 588 -11.34 2.57 -15.36
CA ILE A 588 -12.11 2.16 -16.54
C ILE A 588 -13.51 1.67 -16.15
N ASP A 589 -13.64 0.93 -15.06
CA ASP A 589 -14.92 0.43 -14.56
C ASP A 589 -15.80 1.58 -14.07
N VAL A 590 -15.25 2.54 -13.32
CA VAL A 590 -15.97 3.76 -12.90
C VAL A 590 -16.40 4.60 -14.10
N MET A 591 -15.52 4.82 -15.09
CA MET A 591 -15.90 5.50 -16.34
C MET A 591 -17.08 4.80 -17.02
N ARG A 592 -17.06 3.46 -17.09
CA ARG A 592 -18.10 2.67 -17.74
C ARG A 592 -19.46 2.85 -17.04
N ASP A 593 -19.49 2.79 -15.71
CA ASP A 593 -20.74 2.90 -14.95
C ASP A 593 -21.28 4.33 -14.83
N LEU A 594 -20.40 5.35 -14.76
CA LEU A 594 -20.82 6.74 -14.92
C LEU A 594 -21.37 7.02 -16.33
N THR A 595 -20.76 6.43 -17.37
CA THR A 595 -21.26 6.57 -18.76
C THR A 595 -22.66 5.95 -18.93
N LYS A 596 -22.92 4.79 -18.32
CA LYS A 596 -24.28 4.21 -18.27
C LYS A 596 -25.27 5.14 -17.58
N ARG A 597 -24.89 5.75 -16.45
CA ARG A 597 -25.72 6.72 -15.71
C ARG A 597 -26.02 7.96 -16.55
N VAL A 598 -25.04 8.54 -17.24
CA VAL A 598 -25.24 9.67 -18.18
C VAL A 598 -26.23 9.28 -19.29
N LYS A 599 -26.04 8.12 -19.96
CA LYS A 599 -26.96 7.63 -21.00
C LYS A 599 -28.40 7.41 -20.47
N LEU A 600 -28.56 7.06 -19.19
CA LEU A 600 -29.87 6.88 -18.54
C LEU A 600 -30.53 8.20 -18.09
N LEU A 601 -29.75 9.22 -17.71
CA LEU A 601 -30.31 10.52 -17.32
C LEU A 601 -30.73 11.35 -18.54
N SER A 602 -29.89 11.42 -19.57
CA SER A 602 -30.22 12.18 -20.79
C SER A 602 -31.40 11.60 -21.60
N SER A 603 -31.76 10.32 -21.40
CA SER A 603 -32.98 9.75 -22.01
C SER A 603 -34.25 9.99 -21.19
N LYS A 604 -34.13 10.24 -19.88
CA LYS A 604 -35.25 10.74 -19.05
C LYS A 604 -35.54 12.20 -19.35
N GLU A 605 -34.48 13.01 -19.46
CA GLU A 605 -34.55 14.45 -19.75
C GLU A 605 -35.35 14.73 -21.03
N THR A 606 -35.08 14.00 -22.12
CA THR A 606 -35.83 14.08 -23.40
C THR A 606 -37.21 13.40 -23.38
N THR A 607 -37.62 12.80 -22.25
CA THR A 607 -38.98 12.29 -22.02
C THR A 607 -39.79 13.25 -21.13
N THR A 608 -39.13 14.22 -20.48
CA THR A 608 -39.74 15.21 -19.57
C THR A 608 -39.79 16.64 -20.14
N ALA A 609 -39.28 16.85 -21.35
CA ALA A 609 -39.27 18.12 -22.09
C ALA A 609 -40.16 18.05 -23.34
#